data_AF-A0A2N5TRH3-F1
#
_entry.id   AF-A0A2N5TRH3-F1
#
_cell.length_a   1.000
_cell.length_b   1.000
_cell.length_c   1.000
_cell.angle_alpha   90.00
_cell.angle_beta   90.00
_cell.angle_gamma   90.00
#
_symmetry.space_group_name_H-M   'P 1'
#
loop_
_entity.id
_entity.type
_entity.pdbx_description
1 polymer ?
#
loop_
_entity_poly.entity_id
_entity_poly.type
_entity_poly.pdbx_seq_one_letter_code
_entity_poly.pdbx_strand_id
1 'polypeptide(L)'
;MWQALKNALSHHPSSFRGIVKVKPTLQPNRRRRFDLWVKNEVAAGLQRALKLHHQGRKHLTSVLKANQLPWRQLITNMMLPRYRLCRWKSYRDRALTKSPQKPPIPPTTLRSFLTWNINGIGSKLPMLKEILKQECVSVAGIQEHVRDVTQYAPGIPNYVLFDRPKEAGFRGHCLYVHSSLNAHEVITDNRHLIYAKIFGLTGAKPWHVLLVYMPSGNLRRTDRAAVWEHLRQLLEGLDPTANVTLMGDFNQDTETISRILERGSLSHLHLQISKDPSADHTHRIRHTPGRYIDHFINSPEVLGLVTHPRVDNTTTDISDHWPVFLPHTKTLTKTPPTRKVWNQKLLSGHGINLALSHKWDCLKTEEITSQQELDEAAALWVTTLNQTGEELHLLAIPRERQQLSFDRTTLNAINKSKLARKAYLLAQQTGDLPLTLRKRGHLDAAANRAKLAIKKFAQKTKLLKAQRLNSLLVENEAADFHKIIQQAQSKNTGAQGIEPCFNSSNRLATTTSDILQARAEYSATLAADPTTISRDPNMWTHLTPAPPPQEPLHISRIVTEGSDTQGVLP
;
A
#
# COMPACT_ATOMS: atom_id res chain seq x y z
N MET A 1 -5.49 40.83 -27.23
CA MET A 1 -5.35 40.16 -25.92
C MET A 1 -4.25 39.10 -25.91
N TRP A 2 -4.34 38.01 -26.69
CA TRP A 2 -3.18 37.15 -26.94
C TRP A 2 -1.98 37.96 -27.48
N GLN A 3 -2.26 38.94 -28.34
CA GLN A 3 -1.29 39.93 -28.79
C GLN A 3 -0.69 40.79 -27.66
N ALA A 4 -1.46 41.14 -26.63
CA ALA A 4 -0.95 41.91 -25.49
C ALA A 4 -0.05 41.06 -24.60
N LEU A 5 -0.39 39.77 -24.41
CA LEU A 5 0.46 38.80 -23.74
C LEU A 5 1.76 38.51 -24.52
N LYS A 6 1.65 38.42 -25.86
CA LYS A 6 2.80 38.29 -26.77
C LYS A 6 3.71 39.51 -26.72
N ASN A 7 3.15 40.73 -26.68
CA ASN A 7 3.90 41.97 -26.56
C ASN A 7 4.55 42.12 -25.18
N ALA A 8 3.84 41.78 -24.10
CA ALA A 8 4.39 41.84 -22.73
C ALA A 8 5.50 40.82 -22.47
N LEU A 9 5.55 39.74 -23.26
CA LEU A 9 6.54 38.68 -23.18
C LEU A 9 7.48 38.64 -24.39
N SER A 10 7.50 39.71 -25.19
CA SER A 10 8.34 39.80 -26.40
C SER A 10 9.82 39.62 -26.07
N HIS A 11 10.26 40.14 -24.92
CA HIS A 11 11.62 40.00 -24.39
C HIS A 11 11.88 38.68 -23.65
N HIS A 12 10.87 37.80 -23.54
CA HIS A 12 10.97 36.50 -22.87
C HIS A 12 10.38 35.35 -23.71
N PRO A 13 10.95 35.06 -24.90
CA PRO A 13 10.39 34.11 -25.86
C PRO A 13 10.32 32.67 -25.34
N SER A 14 11.25 32.25 -24.48
CA SER A 14 11.22 30.94 -23.81
C SER A 14 10.01 30.81 -22.86
N SER A 15 9.70 31.86 -22.10
CA SER A 15 8.55 31.91 -21.20
C SER A 15 7.23 31.91 -21.97
N PHE A 16 7.17 32.60 -23.11
CA PHE A 16 6.02 32.58 -24.00
C PHE A 16 5.76 31.20 -24.60
N ARG A 17 6.80 30.50 -25.09
CA ARG A 17 6.70 29.11 -25.60
C ARG A 17 6.22 28.10 -24.56
N GLY A 18 6.45 28.37 -23.27
CA GLY A 18 5.99 27.51 -22.20
C GLY A 18 4.52 27.69 -21.82
N ILE A 19 3.79 28.63 -22.43
CA ILE A 19 2.34 28.77 -22.27
C ILE A 19 1.64 27.73 -23.15
N VAL A 20 0.96 26.78 -22.52
CA VAL A 20 0.26 25.66 -23.16
C VAL A 20 -1.14 26.07 -23.60
N LYS A 21 -1.84 26.86 -22.79
CA LYS A 21 -3.23 27.27 -23.05
C LYS A 21 -3.57 28.55 -22.30
N VAL A 22 -4.41 29.40 -22.90
CA VAL A 22 -5.03 30.55 -22.24
C VAL A 22 -6.53 30.40 -22.33
N LYS A 23 -7.23 30.42 -21.19
CA LYS A 23 -8.69 30.32 -21.14
C LYS A 23 -9.30 31.57 -20.53
N PRO A 24 -10.12 32.34 -21.27
CA PRO A 24 -10.97 33.36 -20.66
C PRO A 24 -11.99 32.68 -19.74
N THR A 25 -12.11 33.17 -18.51
CA THR A 25 -13.02 32.64 -17.51
C THR A 25 -13.85 33.78 -16.94
N LEU A 26 -15.17 33.62 -16.90
CA LEU A 26 -16.06 34.55 -16.23
C LEU A 26 -16.18 34.13 -14.77
N GLN A 27 -15.84 35.02 -13.83
CA GLN A 27 -16.00 34.77 -12.40
C GLN A 27 -17.48 34.95 -11.98
N PRO A 28 -17.91 34.39 -10.83
CA PRO A 28 -19.29 34.56 -10.34
C PRO A 28 -19.74 36.02 -10.22
N ASN A 29 -18.82 36.93 -9.90
CA ASN A 29 -19.07 38.38 -9.88
C ASN A 29 -19.05 39.05 -11.27
N ARG A 30 -19.22 38.27 -12.34
CA ARG A 30 -19.18 38.70 -13.76
C ARG A 30 -17.88 39.37 -14.23
N ARG A 31 -16.82 39.34 -13.42
CA ARG A 31 -15.50 39.83 -13.86
C ARG A 31 -14.80 38.79 -14.72
N ARG A 32 -14.25 39.21 -15.86
CA ARG A 32 -13.42 38.35 -16.72
C ARG A 32 -12.01 38.20 -16.14
N ARG A 33 -11.57 36.96 -15.93
CA ARG A 33 -10.19 36.57 -15.61
C ARG A 33 -9.61 35.67 -16.72
N PHE A 34 -8.30 35.48 -16.74
CA PHE A 34 -7.62 34.64 -17.72
C PHE A 34 -6.75 33.61 -17.02
N ASP A 35 -7.07 32.34 -17.21
CA ASP A 35 -6.30 31.26 -16.62
C ASP A 35 -5.24 30.81 -17.66
N LEU A 36 -3.96 30.95 -17.31
CA LEU A 36 -2.79 30.58 -18.11
C LEU A 36 -2.29 29.21 -17.67
N TRP A 37 -2.37 28.20 -18.52
CA TRP A 37 -1.71 26.90 -18.30
C TRP A 37 -0.29 26.96 -18.82
N VAL A 38 0.69 26.71 -17.96
CA VAL A 38 2.10 26.95 -18.28
C VAL A 38 2.97 25.81 -17.79
N LYS A 39 3.96 25.40 -18.58
CA LYS A 39 4.89 24.34 -18.19
C LYS A 39 5.66 24.75 -16.92
N ASN A 40 5.98 23.77 -16.08
CA ASN A 40 6.62 24.03 -14.78
C ASN A 40 7.95 24.78 -14.93
N GLU A 41 8.73 24.44 -15.95
CA GLU A 41 10.03 25.04 -16.29
C GLU A 41 9.99 26.57 -16.50
N VAL A 42 8.86 27.12 -16.97
CA VAL A 42 8.69 28.57 -17.16
C VAL A 42 7.82 29.26 -16.12
N ALA A 43 7.13 28.48 -15.27
CA ALA A 43 6.07 28.98 -14.40
C ALA A 43 6.55 30.10 -13.45
N ALA A 44 7.71 29.90 -12.82
CA ALA A 44 8.29 30.86 -11.89
C ALA A 44 8.82 32.13 -12.59
N GLY A 45 9.39 31.98 -13.79
CA GLY A 45 9.84 33.11 -14.61
C GLY A 45 8.65 33.96 -15.08
N LEU A 46 7.60 33.30 -15.55
CA LEU A 46 6.38 33.96 -16.03
C LEU A 46 5.61 34.64 -14.90
N GLN A 47 5.56 34.05 -13.70
CA GLN A 47 4.95 34.68 -12.52
C GLN A 47 5.66 35.98 -12.14
N ARG A 48 6.99 36.04 -12.29
CA ARG A 48 7.79 37.25 -12.06
C ARG A 48 7.59 38.27 -13.18
N ALA A 49 7.74 37.86 -14.44
CA ALA A 49 7.60 38.73 -15.61
C ALA A 49 6.22 39.42 -15.67
N LEU A 50 5.16 38.69 -15.38
CA LEU A 50 3.78 39.21 -15.36
C LEU A 50 3.39 39.87 -14.02
N LYS A 51 4.32 40.01 -13.08
CA LYS A 51 4.10 40.57 -11.72
C LYS A 51 2.93 39.92 -10.97
N LEU A 52 2.72 38.61 -11.13
CA LEU A 52 1.57 37.87 -10.56
C LEU A 52 1.78 37.43 -9.11
N HIS A 53 2.93 37.72 -8.51
CA HIS A 53 3.20 37.51 -7.08
C HIS A 53 2.57 38.65 -6.25
N HIS A 54 2.45 38.43 -4.94
CA HIS A 54 1.74 39.35 -4.04
C HIS A 54 2.27 40.79 -4.10
N GLN A 55 3.60 41.00 -4.02
CA GLN A 55 4.21 42.33 -4.11
C GLN A 55 3.99 42.97 -5.49
N GLY A 56 4.19 42.23 -6.58
CA GLY A 56 3.93 42.69 -7.94
C GLY A 56 2.49 43.15 -8.15
N ARG A 57 1.50 42.42 -7.60
CA ARG A 57 0.08 42.79 -7.63
C ARG A 57 -0.22 44.03 -6.80
N LYS A 58 0.36 44.16 -5.59
CA LYS A 58 0.25 45.36 -4.76
C LYS A 58 0.80 46.59 -5.48
N HIS A 59 2.01 46.48 -6.03
CA HIS A 59 2.66 47.57 -6.79
C HIS A 59 1.85 47.96 -8.02
N LEU A 60 1.37 46.99 -8.82
CA LEU A 60 0.56 47.29 -9.99
C LEU A 60 -0.76 47.97 -9.62
N THR A 61 -1.40 47.53 -8.53
CA THR A 61 -2.62 48.17 -8.01
C THR A 61 -2.35 49.61 -7.57
N SER A 62 -1.19 49.87 -6.94
CA SER A 62 -0.76 51.20 -6.51
C SER A 62 -0.48 52.13 -7.71
N VAL A 63 0.29 51.67 -8.69
CA VAL A 63 0.62 52.43 -9.92
C VAL A 63 -0.66 52.80 -10.69
N LEU A 64 -1.60 51.86 -10.78
CA LEU A 64 -2.87 52.09 -11.49
C LEU A 64 -3.79 53.08 -10.76
N LYS A 65 -3.80 53.07 -9.41
CA LYS A 65 -4.52 54.06 -8.61
C LYS A 65 -3.93 55.46 -8.78
N ALA A 66 -2.61 55.57 -8.86
CA ALA A 66 -1.91 56.85 -9.00
C ALA A 66 -2.12 57.49 -10.39
N ASN A 67 -2.20 56.68 -11.45
CA ASN A 67 -2.21 57.18 -12.83
C ASN A 67 -3.57 57.66 -13.36
N GLN A 68 -4.66 57.63 -12.56
CA GLN A 68 -6.02 58.09 -12.91
C GLN A 68 -6.46 57.78 -14.36
N LEU A 69 -6.15 56.57 -14.83
CA LEU A 69 -6.27 56.26 -16.26
C LEU A 69 -7.75 56.20 -16.69
N PRO A 70 -8.09 56.60 -17.95
CA PRO A 70 -9.43 56.43 -18.49
C PRO A 70 -9.89 54.97 -18.47
N TRP A 71 -11.21 54.71 -18.32
CA TRP A 71 -11.79 53.37 -18.17
C TRP A 71 -11.31 52.33 -19.20
N ARG A 72 -11.16 52.72 -20.47
CA ARG A 72 -10.64 51.82 -21.54
C ARG A 72 -9.16 51.46 -21.33
N GLN A 73 -8.34 52.40 -20.85
CA GLN A 73 -6.93 52.14 -20.52
C GLN A 73 -6.79 51.37 -19.22
N LEU A 74 -7.65 51.62 -18.23
CA LEU A 74 -7.78 50.79 -17.03
C LEU A 74 -8.08 49.34 -17.41
N ILE A 75 -9.03 49.06 -18.31
CA ILE A 75 -9.33 47.68 -18.72
C ILE A 75 -8.11 46.99 -19.36
N THR A 76 -7.38 47.70 -20.23
CA THR A 76 -6.20 47.17 -20.94
C THR A 76 -5.01 46.98 -19.99
N ASN A 77 -4.80 47.89 -19.03
CA ASN A 77 -3.66 47.85 -18.09
C ASN A 77 -3.96 47.03 -16.81
N MET A 78 -5.24 46.86 -16.45
CA MET A 78 -5.73 45.94 -15.40
C MET A 78 -5.77 44.48 -15.87
N MET A 79 -5.28 44.15 -17.07
CA MET A 79 -5.29 42.77 -17.57
C MET A 79 -4.26 41.89 -16.86
N LEU A 80 -3.11 42.44 -16.45
CA LEU A 80 -2.03 41.66 -15.83
C LEU A 80 -2.43 40.99 -14.49
N PRO A 81 -3.06 41.69 -13.52
CA PRO A 81 -3.54 41.08 -12.28
C PRO A 81 -4.63 40.02 -12.47
N ARG A 82 -5.31 40.05 -13.63
CA ARG A 82 -6.40 39.14 -13.98
C ARG A 82 -5.90 37.82 -14.57
N TYR A 83 -4.60 37.69 -14.83
CA TYR A 83 -4.02 36.39 -15.14
C TYR A 83 -3.84 35.56 -13.88
N ARG A 84 -4.40 34.34 -13.91
CA ARG A 84 -4.09 33.29 -12.95
C ARG A 84 -3.16 32.30 -13.63
N LEU A 85 -2.00 32.08 -13.02
CA LEU A 85 -1.05 31.10 -13.50
C LEU A 85 -1.40 29.73 -12.94
N CYS A 86 -1.71 28.79 -13.81
CA CYS A 86 -1.96 27.39 -13.52
C CYS A 86 -0.77 26.58 -14.08
N ARG A 87 -0.07 25.84 -13.23
CA ARG A 87 1.02 24.97 -13.70
C ARG A 87 0.41 23.80 -14.47
N TRP A 88 0.73 23.69 -15.76
CA TRP A 88 0.34 22.57 -16.60
C TRP A 88 1.05 21.30 -16.16
N LYS A 89 0.29 20.23 -15.96
CA LYS A 89 0.77 18.91 -15.57
C LYS A 89 0.31 17.91 -16.62
N SER A 90 1.26 17.24 -17.26
CA SER A 90 0.99 16.30 -18.37
C SER A 90 0.00 15.19 -17.99
N TYR A 91 -0.04 14.77 -16.73
CA TYR A 91 -0.96 13.74 -16.26
C TYR A 91 -2.38 14.27 -15.94
N ARG A 92 -2.52 15.56 -15.60
CA ARG A 92 -3.77 16.21 -15.17
C ARG A 92 -4.48 16.89 -16.33
N ASP A 93 -3.72 17.65 -17.12
CA ASP A 93 -4.21 18.63 -18.10
C ASP A 93 -4.06 18.14 -19.55
N ARG A 94 -3.70 16.87 -19.77
CA ARG A 94 -3.69 16.29 -21.11
C ARG A 94 -5.10 16.23 -21.71
N ALA A 95 -5.17 16.24 -23.03
CA ALA A 95 -6.38 15.90 -23.76
C ALA A 95 -6.84 14.50 -23.32
N LEU A 96 -8.14 14.37 -23.08
CA LEU A 96 -8.76 13.09 -22.77
C LEU A 96 -8.76 12.26 -24.06
N THR A 97 -7.97 11.20 -24.09
CA THR A 97 -8.00 10.23 -25.18
C THR A 97 -8.80 9.01 -24.74
N LYS A 98 -9.65 8.48 -25.63
CA LYS A 98 -10.32 7.19 -25.43
C LYS A 98 -9.24 6.16 -25.09
N SER A 99 -9.26 5.66 -23.86
CA SER A 99 -8.40 4.53 -23.53
C SER A 99 -8.93 3.32 -24.29
N PRO A 100 -8.08 2.52 -24.96
CA PRO A 100 -8.53 1.25 -25.49
C PRO A 100 -9.14 0.46 -24.33
N GLN A 101 -10.41 0.05 -24.49
CA GLN A 101 -11.05 -0.87 -23.55
C GLN A 101 -10.25 -2.16 -23.61
N LYS A 102 -9.50 -2.44 -22.54
CA LYS A 102 -8.94 -3.78 -22.38
C LYS A 102 -10.11 -4.74 -22.13
N PRO A 103 -10.03 -5.98 -22.64
CA PRO A 103 -11.04 -6.99 -22.34
C PRO A 103 -11.22 -7.14 -20.82
N PRO A 104 -12.42 -7.50 -20.36
CA PRO A 104 -12.67 -7.73 -18.95
C PRO A 104 -11.64 -8.72 -18.40
N ILE A 105 -11.03 -8.34 -17.28
CA ILE A 105 -10.01 -9.15 -16.62
C ILE A 105 -10.70 -10.43 -16.15
N PRO A 106 -10.18 -11.62 -16.51
CA PRO A 106 -10.74 -12.86 -16.01
C PRO A 106 -10.71 -12.88 -14.47
N PRO A 107 -11.71 -13.49 -13.81
CA PRO A 107 -11.76 -13.56 -12.35
C PRO A 107 -10.45 -14.11 -11.79
N THR A 108 -9.89 -13.43 -10.78
CA THR A 108 -8.68 -13.89 -10.12
C THR A 108 -9.01 -15.13 -9.31
N THR A 109 -8.61 -16.29 -9.82
CA THR A 109 -8.85 -17.57 -9.14
C THR A 109 -7.78 -17.75 -8.07
N LEU A 110 -8.14 -17.49 -6.81
CA LEU A 110 -7.27 -17.77 -5.66
C LEU A 110 -7.30 -19.27 -5.33
N ARG A 111 -6.13 -19.87 -5.07
CA ARG A 111 -5.98 -21.34 -5.07
C ARG A 111 -5.15 -21.91 -3.92
N SER A 112 -4.38 -21.10 -3.20
CA SER A 112 -3.44 -21.63 -2.21
C SER A 112 -3.21 -20.71 -1.02
N PHE A 113 -2.95 -21.30 0.15
CA PHE A 113 -2.23 -20.63 1.24
C PHE A 113 -0.73 -20.86 1.06
N LEU A 114 0.08 -19.93 1.59
CA LEU A 114 1.54 -19.99 1.56
C LEU A 114 2.10 -19.73 2.95
N THR A 115 3.00 -20.57 3.45
CA THR A 115 3.90 -20.20 4.55
C THR A 115 5.34 -20.20 4.08
N TRP A 116 6.13 -19.20 4.48
CA TRP A 116 7.53 -19.12 4.12
C TRP A 116 8.36 -18.27 5.09
N ASN A 117 9.31 -18.92 5.76
CA ASN A 117 10.37 -18.20 6.46
C ASN A 117 11.34 -17.60 5.42
N ILE A 118 11.19 -16.30 5.18
CA ILE A 118 11.89 -15.62 4.09
C ILE A 118 13.31 -15.24 4.48
N ASN A 119 13.66 -15.24 5.77
CA ASN A 119 14.96 -14.85 6.31
C ASN A 119 15.49 -13.53 5.70
N GLY A 120 14.75 -12.45 5.92
CA GLY A 120 15.01 -11.09 5.46
C GLY A 120 14.25 -10.72 4.18
N ILE A 121 13.19 -9.92 4.32
CA ILE A 121 12.30 -9.59 3.20
C ILE A 121 12.88 -8.54 2.23
N GLY A 122 13.81 -7.69 2.67
CA GLY A 122 14.19 -6.46 1.96
C GLY A 122 14.56 -6.64 0.49
N SER A 123 15.49 -7.54 0.17
CA SER A 123 15.84 -7.85 -1.23
C SER A 123 14.95 -8.90 -1.87
N LYS A 124 14.18 -9.65 -1.09
CA LYS A 124 13.40 -10.82 -1.54
C LYS A 124 11.93 -10.48 -1.85
N LEU A 125 11.47 -9.29 -1.45
CA LEU A 125 10.11 -8.81 -1.70
C LEU A 125 9.66 -8.89 -3.18
N PRO A 126 10.49 -8.57 -4.20
CA PRO A 126 10.08 -8.75 -5.59
C PRO A 126 9.78 -10.21 -5.94
N MET A 127 10.54 -11.16 -5.38
CA MET A 127 10.28 -12.59 -5.59
C MET A 127 8.99 -13.01 -4.89
N LEU A 128 8.76 -12.55 -3.65
CA LEU A 128 7.50 -12.81 -2.96
C LEU A 128 6.31 -12.33 -3.80
N LYS A 129 6.36 -11.13 -4.36
CA LYS A 129 5.29 -10.60 -5.24
C LYS A 129 5.04 -11.49 -6.46
N GLU A 130 6.10 -11.99 -7.07
CA GLU A 130 6.00 -12.89 -8.22
C GLU A 130 5.37 -14.23 -7.81
N ILE A 131 5.79 -14.80 -6.67
CA ILE A 131 5.23 -16.06 -6.13
C ILE A 131 3.73 -15.90 -5.86
N LEU A 132 3.33 -14.86 -5.13
CA LEU A 132 1.92 -14.61 -4.80
C LEU A 132 1.04 -14.54 -6.05
N LYS A 133 1.57 -13.93 -7.12
CA LYS A 133 0.89 -13.80 -8.41
C LYS A 133 0.85 -15.13 -9.18
N GLN A 134 1.96 -15.84 -9.29
CA GLN A 134 2.05 -17.08 -10.07
C GLN A 134 1.25 -18.22 -9.45
N GLU A 135 1.25 -18.30 -8.13
CA GLU A 135 0.61 -19.38 -7.35
C GLU A 135 -0.81 -19.00 -6.88
N CYS A 136 -1.30 -17.83 -7.30
CA CYS A 136 -2.60 -17.27 -6.96
C CYS A 136 -2.93 -17.39 -5.46
N VAL A 137 -2.02 -16.90 -4.63
CA VAL A 137 -2.05 -17.12 -3.18
C VAL A 137 -3.15 -16.26 -2.55
N SER A 138 -4.08 -16.88 -1.82
CA SER A 138 -5.12 -16.17 -1.05
C SER A 138 -4.58 -15.62 0.27
N VAL A 139 -3.76 -16.40 0.97
CA VAL A 139 -3.20 -16.06 2.29
C VAL A 139 -1.72 -16.44 2.32
N ALA A 140 -0.85 -15.51 2.72
CA ALA A 140 0.58 -15.76 2.80
C ALA A 140 1.15 -15.34 4.16
N GLY A 141 1.67 -16.30 4.91
CA GLY A 141 2.40 -16.09 6.15
C GLY A 141 3.89 -16.06 5.90
N ILE A 142 4.54 -14.97 6.29
CA ILE A 142 5.96 -14.71 6.05
C ILE A 142 6.69 -14.53 7.37
N GLN A 143 7.60 -15.44 7.70
CA GLN A 143 8.41 -15.36 8.93
C GLN A 143 9.80 -14.81 8.67
N GLU A 144 10.45 -14.34 9.73
CA GLU A 144 11.76 -13.67 9.71
C GLU A 144 11.88 -12.59 8.64
N HIS A 145 10.94 -11.65 8.58
CA HIS A 145 11.09 -10.57 7.61
C HIS A 145 12.21 -9.57 8.01
N VAL A 146 12.67 -9.56 9.27
CA VAL A 146 13.78 -8.75 9.83
C VAL A 146 13.59 -7.24 9.63
N ARG A 147 12.36 -6.78 9.76
CA ARG A 147 12.00 -5.38 9.53
C ARG A 147 11.65 -4.74 10.85
N ASP A 148 12.37 -3.70 11.21
CA ASP A 148 12.12 -2.97 12.46
C ASP A 148 10.88 -2.08 12.33
N VAL A 149 10.31 -1.63 13.46
CA VAL A 149 9.12 -0.77 13.48
C VAL A 149 9.31 0.55 12.71
N THR A 150 10.54 1.06 12.64
CA THR A 150 10.90 2.30 11.93
C THR A 150 10.95 2.15 10.40
N GLN A 151 10.95 0.91 9.91
CA GLN A 151 11.02 0.61 8.49
C GLN A 151 9.61 0.39 7.93
N TYR A 152 9.34 0.94 6.74
CA TYR A 152 8.04 0.79 6.08
C TYR A 152 7.63 -0.68 5.90
N ALA A 153 6.42 -1.01 6.35
CA ALA A 153 5.80 -2.30 6.10
C ALA A 153 5.73 -2.56 4.57
N PRO A 154 6.15 -3.74 4.10
CA PRO A 154 6.23 -4.00 2.66
C PRO A 154 4.83 -4.27 2.10
N GLY A 155 4.10 -3.21 1.76
CA GLY A 155 2.80 -3.34 1.14
C GLY A 155 2.87 -4.07 -0.21
N ILE A 156 1.99 -5.06 -0.38
CA ILE A 156 1.79 -5.78 -1.63
C ILE A 156 0.41 -5.38 -2.17
N PRO A 157 0.31 -4.87 -3.42
CA PRO A 157 -0.98 -4.53 -4.00
C PRO A 157 -1.95 -5.71 -3.96
N ASN A 158 -3.21 -5.44 -3.65
CA ASN A 158 -4.28 -6.43 -3.49
C ASN A 158 -4.12 -7.36 -2.28
N TYR A 159 -3.27 -7.02 -1.31
CA TYR A 159 -3.19 -7.73 -0.03
C TYR A 159 -3.31 -6.76 1.14
N VAL A 160 -4.18 -7.14 2.08
CA VAL A 160 -4.23 -6.63 3.45
C VAL A 160 -3.06 -7.24 4.21
N LEU A 161 -2.42 -6.47 5.09
CA LEU A 161 -1.23 -6.87 5.82
C LEU A 161 -1.48 -6.78 7.33
N PHE A 162 -1.31 -7.89 8.03
CA PHE A 162 -1.19 -7.97 9.49
C PHE A 162 0.26 -8.26 9.84
N ASP A 163 0.82 -7.59 10.82
CA ASP A 163 2.27 -7.53 10.96
C ASP A 163 2.69 -7.50 12.44
N ARG A 164 3.81 -8.17 12.74
CA ARG A 164 4.57 -7.98 13.98
C ARG A 164 6.02 -7.66 13.60
N PRO A 165 6.50 -6.42 13.84
CA PRO A 165 7.84 -6.02 13.45
C PRO A 165 8.92 -6.76 14.25
N LYS A 166 10.16 -6.63 13.80
CA LYS A 166 11.34 -7.09 14.53
C LYS A 166 11.51 -6.26 15.82
N GLU A 167 11.81 -6.98 16.90
CA GLU A 167 12.07 -6.47 18.25
C GLU A 167 13.25 -7.24 18.86
N ALA A 168 13.68 -6.87 20.07
CA ALA A 168 14.71 -7.60 20.78
C ALA A 168 14.29 -9.07 20.97
N GLY A 169 15.12 -10.02 20.51
CA GLY A 169 14.83 -11.45 20.60
C GLY A 169 13.75 -11.98 19.64
N PHE A 170 13.24 -11.16 18.72
CA PHE A 170 12.19 -11.55 17.76
C PHE A 170 12.44 -10.95 16.37
N ARG A 171 12.45 -11.77 15.32
CA ARG A 171 12.88 -11.34 13.97
C ARG A 171 11.75 -10.82 13.09
N GLY A 172 10.51 -10.76 13.59
CA GLY A 172 9.35 -10.25 12.86
C GLY A 172 8.70 -11.28 11.93
N HIS A 173 7.38 -11.22 11.81
CA HIS A 173 6.60 -11.99 10.84
C HIS A 173 5.35 -11.21 10.39
N CYS A 174 4.75 -11.57 9.27
CA CYS A 174 3.56 -10.91 8.78
C CYS A 174 2.65 -11.84 7.96
N LEU A 175 1.35 -11.54 7.96
CA LEU A 175 0.31 -12.26 7.25
C LEU A 175 -0.30 -11.34 6.18
N TYR A 176 -0.18 -11.75 4.92
CA TYR A 176 -0.86 -11.13 3.80
C TYR A 176 -2.16 -11.87 3.51
N VAL A 177 -3.27 -11.16 3.40
CA VAL A 177 -4.55 -11.73 2.97
C VAL A 177 -5.04 -10.98 1.74
N HIS A 178 -5.36 -11.70 0.67
CA HIS A 178 -5.80 -11.09 -0.59
C HIS A 178 -7.06 -10.25 -0.35
N SER A 179 -7.10 -9.02 -0.86
CA SER A 179 -8.12 -8.01 -0.55
C SER A 179 -9.52 -8.32 -1.11
N SER A 180 -9.67 -9.42 -1.85
CA SER A 180 -10.99 -9.96 -2.22
C SER A 180 -11.65 -10.75 -1.10
N LEU A 181 -10.90 -11.07 -0.05
CA LEU A 181 -11.36 -11.73 1.17
C LEU A 181 -11.57 -10.69 2.25
N ASN A 182 -12.60 -10.90 3.07
CA ASN A 182 -12.76 -10.11 4.28
C ASN A 182 -11.94 -10.78 5.38
N ALA A 183 -11.00 -10.05 5.96
CA ALA A 183 -10.11 -10.59 6.99
C ALA A 183 -10.09 -9.65 8.20
N HIS A 184 -10.21 -10.23 9.38
CA HIS A 184 -10.20 -9.50 10.65
C HIS A 184 -9.19 -10.12 11.58
N GLU A 185 -8.27 -9.30 12.09
CA GLU A 185 -7.32 -9.73 13.11
C GLU A 185 -8.04 -9.92 14.45
N VAL A 186 -7.78 -11.04 15.10
CA VAL A 186 -8.06 -11.24 16.52
C VAL A 186 -6.80 -10.81 17.25
N ILE A 187 -6.90 -9.75 18.05
CA ILE A 187 -5.75 -9.16 18.72
C ILE A 187 -5.15 -10.20 19.67
N THR A 188 -3.84 -10.39 19.55
CA THR A 188 -3.01 -11.25 20.40
C THR A 188 -1.90 -10.41 21.02
N ASP A 189 -1.60 -10.66 22.29
CA ASP A 189 -0.44 -10.10 23.00
C ASP A 189 0.86 -10.86 22.68
N ASN A 190 0.75 -12.11 22.21
CA ASN A 190 1.87 -12.93 21.84
C ASN A 190 2.42 -12.56 20.44
N ARG A 191 3.59 -11.93 20.41
CA ARG A 191 4.32 -11.56 19.17
C ARG A 191 4.64 -12.73 18.22
N HIS A 192 4.62 -13.97 18.70
CA HIS A 192 4.88 -15.16 17.88
C HIS A 192 3.64 -15.62 17.10
N LEU A 193 2.49 -14.96 17.29
CA LEU A 193 1.21 -15.32 16.71
C LEU A 193 0.55 -14.11 16.02
N ILE A 194 0.04 -14.32 14.80
CA ILE A 194 -0.96 -13.44 14.18
C ILE A 194 -2.18 -14.31 13.90
N TYR A 195 -3.34 -13.93 14.44
CA TYR A 195 -4.58 -14.65 14.25
C TYR A 195 -5.55 -13.79 13.43
N ALA A 196 -5.97 -14.29 12.27
CA ALA A 196 -6.99 -13.67 11.43
C ALA A 196 -8.18 -14.60 11.20
N LYS A 197 -9.40 -14.05 11.32
CA LYS A 197 -10.64 -14.67 10.83
C LYS A 197 -10.86 -14.24 9.38
N ILE A 198 -10.94 -15.20 8.48
CA ILE A 198 -11.05 -14.96 7.03
C ILE A 198 -12.40 -15.45 6.53
N PHE A 199 -13.14 -14.57 5.86
CA PHE A 199 -14.45 -14.86 5.30
C PHE A 199 -14.42 -14.85 3.77
N GLY A 200 -15.32 -15.62 3.17
CA GLY A 200 -15.50 -15.72 1.72
C GLY A 200 -14.94 -17.01 1.11
N LEU A 201 -14.04 -17.73 1.77
CA LEU A 201 -13.56 -19.04 1.30
C LEU A 201 -14.55 -20.17 1.60
N THR A 202 -15.25 -20.08 2.73
CA THR A 202 -16.15 -21.12 3.28
C THR A 202 -17.57 -20.62 3.51
N GLY A 203 -18.07 -19.76 2.62
CA GLY A 203 -19.39 -19.15 2.78
C GLY A 203 -19.42 -18.20 3.99
N ALA A 204 -20.41 -18.37 4.87
CA ALA A 204 -20.60 -17.53 6.05
C ALA A 204 -19.71 -17.92 7.25
N LYS A 205 -19.26 -19.18 7.34
CA LYS A 205 -18.39 -19.65 8.43
C LYS A 205 -16.98 -19.09 8.26
N PRO A 206 -16.39 -18.43 9.26
CA PRO A 206 -15.01 -17.96 9.17
C PRO A 206 -14.03 -19.11 9.10
N TRP A 207 -12.93 -18.89 8.37
CA TRP A 207 -11.73 -19.70 8.45
C TRP A 207 -10.76 -19.00 9.40
N HIS A 208 -10.44 -19.67 10.50
CA HIS A 208 -9.50 -19.23 11.51
C HIS A 208 -8.09 -19.56 11.05
N VAL A 209 -7.31 -18.55 10.67
CA VAL A 209 -5.92 -18.72 10.23
C VAL A 209 -4.98 -18.10 11.25
N LEU A 210 -4.06 -18.91 11.76
CA LEU A 210 -3.05 -18.50 12.72
C LEU A 210 -1.67 -18.66 12.11
N LEU A 211 -0.97 -17.54 11.95
CA LEU A 211 0.43 -17.51 11.58
C LEU A 211 1.31 -17.69 12.81
N VAL A 212 2.14 -18.72 12.79
CA VAL A 212 3.05 -19.07 13.88
C VAL A 212 4.49 -18.79 13.48
N TYR A 213 5.28 -18.17 14.36
CA TYR A 213 6.73 -18.11 14.25
C TYR A 213 7.37 -18.40 15.60
N MET A 214 7.72 -19.67 15.83
CA MET A 214 8.21 -20.15 17.12
C MET A 214 9.65 -19.71 17.39
N PRO A 215 10.03 -19.50 18.67
CA PRO A 215 11.42 -19.34 19.09
C PRO A 215 12.35 -20.45 18.57
N SER A 216 13.43 -20.04 17.88
CA SER A 216 14.47 -20.94 17.40
C SER A 216 15.54 -21.24 18.46
N GLY A 217 16.27 -22.35 18.27
CA GLY A 217 17.33 -22.80 19.17
C GLY A 217 16.90 -23.90 20.15
N ASN A 218 17.84 -24.81 20.44
CA ASN A 218 17.55 -26.02 21.22
C ASN A 218 17.16 -25.70 22.67
N LEU A 219 17.76 -24.67 23.27
CA LEU A 219 17.52 -24.26 24.67
C LEU A 219 16.21 -23.50 24.90
N ARG A 220 15.47 -23.16 23.83
CA ARG A 220 14.22 -22.37 23.91
C ARG A 220 12.95 -23.21 24.02
N ARG A 221 13.05 -24.38 24.65
CA ARG A 221 11.91 -25.32 24.80
C ARG A 221 10.78 -24.70 25.63
N THR A 222 11.11 -24.02 26.72
CA THR A 222 10.14 -23.35 27.61
C THR A 222 9.40 -22.24 26.88
N ASP A 223 10.11 -21.45 26.06
CA ASP A 223 9.49 -20.39 25.28
C ASP A 223 8.51 -20.94 24.24
N ARG A 224 8.86 -22.04 23.56
CA ARG A 224 7.95 -22.72 22.63
C ARG A 224 6.73 -23.27 23.35
N ALA A 225 6.90 -23.85 24.54
CA ALA A 225 5.79 -24.33 25.36
C ALA A 225 4.83 -23.19 25.74
N ALA A 226 5.34 -22.00 26.07
CA ALA A 226 4.51 -20.84 26.34
C ALA A 226 3.71 -20.37 25.12
N VAL A 227 4.27 -20.45 23.90
CA VAL A 227 3.50 -20.14 22.68
C VAL A 227 2.41 -21.17 22.42
N TRP A 228 2.67 -22.46 22.65
CA TRP A 228 1.65 -23.51 22.57
C TRP A 228 0.51 -23.30 23.58
N GLU A 229 0.84 -22.87 24.80
CA GLU A 229 -0.16 -22.54 25.81
C GLU A 229 -1.04 -21.35 25.42
N HIS A 230 -0.47 -20.31 24.79
CA HIS A 230 -1.29 -19.22 24.24
C HIS A 230 -2.17 -19.69 23.07
N LEU A 231 -1.66 -20.55 22.18
CA LEU A 231 -2.47 -21.17 21.13
C LEU A 231 -3.64 -21.96 21.72
N ARG A 232 -3.42 -22.69 22.81
CA ARG A 232 -4.47 -23.40 23.56
C ARG A 232 -5.57 -22.45 24.01
N GLN A 233 -5.21 -21.38 24.73
CA GLN A 233 -6.16 -20.40 25.27
C GLN A 233 -6.97 -19.70 24.17
N LEU A 234 -6.35 -19.38 23.03
CA LEU A 234 -7.02 -18.73 21.90
C LEU A 234 -8.04 -19.64 21.19
N LEU A 235 -7.85 -20.96 21.27
CA LEU A 235 -8.61 -21.95 20.51
C LEU A 235 -9.62 -22.72 21.37
N GLU A 236 -9.49 -22.71 22.70
CA GLU A 236 -10.31 -23.47 23.66
C GLU A 236 -11.82 -23.21 23.53
N GLY A 237 -12.24 -22.00 23.16
CA GLY A 237 -13.65 -21.64 22.99
C GLY A 237 -14.22 -21.87 21.59
N LEU A 238 -13.45 -22.45 20.66
CA LEU A 238 -13.93 -22.69 19.30
C LEU A 238 -14.76 -23.97 19.22
N ASP A 239 -15.78 -23.92 18.37
CA ASP A 239 -16.57 -25.09 17.99
C ASP A 239 -15.62 -26.20 17.46
N PRO A 240 -15.78 -27.48 17.87
CA PRO A 240 -15.01 -28.60 17.35
C PRO A 240 -14.99 -28.67 15.82
N THR A 241 -16.03 -28.16 15.17
CA THR A 241 -16.16 -28.13 13.71
C THR A 241 -15.54 -26.90 13.05
N ALA A 242 -14.90 -26.01 13.82
CA ALA A 242 -14.36 -24.75 13.30
C ALA A 242 -13.32 -25.01 12.20
N ASN A 243 -13.34 -24.18 11.15
CA ASN A 243 -12.33 -24.25 10.11
C ASN A 243 -11.04 -23.60 10.64
N VAL A 244 -10.07 -24.40 11.10
CA VAL A 244 -8.83 -23.90 11.71
C VAL A 244 -7.62 -24.33 10.88
N THR A 245 -6.73 -23.38 10.58
CA THR A 245 -5.41 -23.62 10.00
C THR A 245 -4.36 -22.90 10.82
N LEU A 246 -3.44 -23.66 11.42
CA LEU A 246 -2.18 -23.14 11.94
C LEU A 246 -1.12 -23.31 10.85
N MET A 247 -0.40 -22.25 10.55
CA MET A 247 0.62 -22.26 9.50
C MET A 247 1.84 -21.46 9.95
N GLY A 248 3.04 -21.92 9.63
CA GLY A 248 4.22 -21.18 10.04
C GLY A 248 5.49 -21.98 10.17
N ASP A 249 6.51 -21.31 10.68
CA ASP A 249 7.75 -21.92 11.14
C ASP A 249 7.62 -22.25 12.62
N PHE A 250 7.43 -23.53 12.92
CA PHE A 250 7.26 -24.02 14.29
C PHE A 250 8.60 -24.32 14.97
N ASN A 251 9.72 -24.32 14.23
CA ASN A 251 11.03 -24.72 14.76
C ASN A 251 11.03 -26.08 15.49
N GLN A 252 10.07 -26.96 15.16
CA GLN A 252 9.86 -28.29 15.73
C GLN A 252 9.53 -29.27 14.60
N ASP A 253 10.03 -30.49 14.70
CA ASP A 253 9.74 -31.55 13.73
C ASP A 253 8.30 -32.07 13.84
N THR A 254 7.89 -32.81 12.81
CA THR A 254 6.55 -33.40 12.71
C THR A 254 6.19 -34.26 13.91
N GLU A 255 7.10 -35.14 14.36
CA GLU A 255 6.85 -36.06 15.47
C GLU A 255 6.61 -35.32 16.79
N THR A 256 7.38 -34.27 17.05
CA THR A 256 7.20 -33.43 18.23
C THR A 256 5.87 -32.70 18.21
N ILE A 257 5.46 -32.15 17.05
CA ILE A 257 4.15 -31.50 16.93
C ILE A 257 3.02 -32.52 17.08
N SER A 258 3.09 -33.70 16.45
CA SER A 258 2.06 -34.74 16.59
C SER A 258 1.83 -35.12 18.05
N ARG A 259 2.92 -35.34 18.82
CA ARG A 259 2.81 -35.64 20.26
C ARG A 259 2.15 -34.52 21.06
N ILE A 260 2.38 -33.25 20.69
CA ILE A 260 1.75 -32.09 21.35
C ILE A 260 0.25 -32.05 21.01
N LEU A 261 -0.13 -32.31 19.75
CA LEU A 261 -1.53 -32.30 19.32
C LEU A 261 -2.33 -33.47 19.93
N GLU A 262 -1.74 -34.66 19.99
CA GLU A 262 -2.37 -35.87 20.54
C GLU A 262 -2.53 -35.83 22.06
N ARG A 263 -1.54 -35.29 22.78
CA ARG A 263 -1.50 -35.29 24.26
C ARG A 263 -1.91 -33.96 24.89
N GLY A 264 -2.15 -32.94 24.06
CA GLY A 264 -2.43 -31.58 24.50
C GLY A 264 -3.93 -31.28 24.58
N SER A 265 -4.26 -30.17 25.23
CA SER A 265 -5.65 -29.71 25.42
C SER A 265 -6.30 -29.14 24.13
N LEU A 266 -5.59 -29.16 23.01
CA LEU A 266 -6.12 -28.84 21.68
C LEU A 266 -6.80 -30.04 21.00
N SER A 267 -6.85 -31.19 21.68
CA SER A 267 -7.42 -32.44 21.15
C SER A 267 -8.89 -32.32 20.73
N HIS A 268 -9.66 -31.41 21.35
CA HIS A 268 -11.07 -31.16 21.02
C HIS A 268 -11.30 -30.63 19.59
N LEU A 269 -10.28 -30.00 18.97
CA LEU A 269 -10.34 -29.54 17.58
C LEU A 269 -9.83 -30.59 16.59
N HIS A 270 -9.34 -31.73 17.07
CA HIS A 270 -8.83 -32.84 16.24
C HIS A 270 -7.84 -32.38 15.15
N LEU A 271 -6.97 -31.41 15.49
CA LEU A 271 -6.02 -30.82 14.55
C LEU A 271 -5.01 -31.86 14.05
N GLN A 272 -4.75 -31.85 12.74
CA GLN A 272 -3.83 -32.80 12.09
C GLN A 272 -2.78 -32.06 11.26
N ILE A 273 -1.55 -32.57 11.28
CA ILE A 273 -0.47 -32.05 10.44
C ILE A 273 -0.73 -32.47 8.99
N SER A 274 -0.79 -31.50 8.10
CA SER A 274 -0.75 -31.72 6.66
C SER A 274 0.70 -31.62 6.20
N LYS A 275 1.23 -32.69 5.57
CA LYS A 275 2.61 -32.77 5.08
C LYS A 275 2.62 -33.04 3.58
N ASP A 276 3.60 -32.47 2.89
CA ASP A 276 3.94 -32.85 1.52
C ASP A 276 4.52 -34.28 1.51
N PRO A 277 3.87 -35.26 0.83
CA PRO A 277 4.35 -36.64 0.79
C PRO A 277 5.67 -36.80 0.01
N SER A 278 6.04 -35.81 -0.80
CA SER A 278 7.24 -35.84 -1.64
C SER A 278 8.43 -35.10 -1.04
N ALA A 279 8.27 -34.47 0.14
CA ALA A 279 9.31 -33.66 0.76
C ALA A 279 9.58 -34.07 2.22
N ASP A 280 10.87 -34.33 2.50
CA ASP A 280 11.33 -34.68 3.85
C ASP A 280 11.80 -33.49 4.68
N HIS A 281 11.86 -32.30 4.07
CA HIS A 281 12.41 -31.10 4.68
C HIS A 281 11.80 -29.84 4.08
N THR A 282 11.62 -28.83 4.91
CA THR A 282 11.23 -27.46 4.52
C THR A 282 12.36 -26.48 4.75
N HIS A 283 13.35 -26.86 5.54
CA HIS A 283 14.57 -26.12 5.82
C HIS A 283 15.79 -26.79 5.19
N ARG A 284 16.81 -25.99 4.86
CA ARG A 284 18.09 -26.44 4.34
C ARG A 284 19.22 -25.90 5.22
N ILE A 285 20.09 -26.80 5.66
CA ILE A 285 21.34 -26.43 6.32
C ILE A 285 22.44 -26.45 5.26
N ARG A 286 22.89 -25.26 4.82
CA ARG A 286 23.87 -25.11 3.73
C ARG A 286 23.40 -25.79 2.44
N HIS A 287 23.90 -26.99 2.13
CA HIS A 287 23.57 -27.77 0.94
C HIS A 287 23.00 -29.15 1.25
N THR A 288 22.79 -29.47 2.52
CA THR A 288 22.17 -30.73 2.95
C THR A 288 20.71 -30.51 3.29
N PRO A 289 19.85 -31.52 3.07
CA PRO A 289 18.48 -31.49 3.59
C PRO A 289 18.50 -31.17 5.09
N GLY A 290 17.68 -30.21 5.50
CA GLY A 290 17.46 -29.87 6.90
C GLY A 290 16.26 -30.65 7.46
N ARG A 291 15.48 -29.99 8.30
CA ARG A 291 14.29 -30.58 8.94
C ARG A 291 13.00 -30.09 8.29
N TYR A 292 11.91 -30.83 8.50
CA TYR A 292 10.55 -30.38 8.20
C TYR A 292 10.01 -29.61 9.41
N ILE A 293 10.12 -28.28 9.38
CA ILE A 293 9.79 -27.39 10.50
C ILE A 293 8.79 -26.28 10.15
N ASP A 294 8.48 -26.14 8.86
CA ASP A 294 7.44 -25.25 8.36
C ASP A 294 6.19 -26.09 8.09
N HIS A 295 5.13 -25.91 8.88
CA HIS A 295 3.99 -26.81 8.88
C HIS A 295 2.68 -26.11 8.52
N PHE A 296 1.76 -26.90 7.98
CA PHE A 296 0.33 -26.63 8.02
C PHE A 296 -0.33 -27.64 8.97
N ILE A 297 -1.15 -27.16 9.88
CA ILE A 297 -1.92 -27.96 10.83
C ILE A 297 -3.38 -27.55 10.67
N ASN A 298 -4.25 -28.50 10.38
CA ASN A 298 -5.61 -28.22 9.93
C ASN A 298 -6.64 -28.99 10.76
N SER A 299 -7.82 -28.39 10.97
CA SER A 299 -8.98 -29.11 11.50
C SER A 299 -9.57 -30.09 10.46
N PRO A 300 -10.35 -31.10 10.88
CA PRO A 300 -10.94 -32.08 9.97
C PRO A 300 -11.76 -31.46 8.82
N GLU A 301 -12.50 -30.38 9.10
CA GLU A 301 -13.31 -29.66 8.11
C GLU A 301 -12.45 -29.02 7.04
N VAL A 302 -11.28 -28.51 7.43
CA VAL A 302 -10.31 -27.94 6.50
C VAL A 302 -9.69 -29.03 5.63
N LEU A 303 -9.40 -30.22 6.17
CA LEU A 303 -8.84 -31.33 5.40
C LEU A 303 -9.75 -31.73 4.22
N GLY A 304 -11.07 -31.58 4.36
CA GLY A 304 -12.02 -31.77 3.25
C GLY A 304 -12.02 -30.65 2.19
N LEU A 305 -11.36 -29.52 2.46
CA LEU A 305 -11.31 -28.34 1.60
C LEU A 305 -9.94 -28.09 0.97
N VAL A 306 -8.92 -28.82 1.39
CA VAL A 306 -7.53 -28.64 0.95
C VAL A 306 -6.96 -29.93 0.38
N THR A 307 -5.91 -29.80 -0.42
CA THR A 307 -5.09 -30.94 -0.83
C THR A 307 -3.80 -30.99 -0.01
N HIS A 308 -2.98 -32.01 -0.25
CA HIS A 308 -1.65 -32.10 0.36
C HIS A 308 -0.83 -30.81 0.10
N PRO A 309 -0.09 -30.34 1.11
CA PRO A 309 0.87 -29.27 0.91
C PRO A 309 1.92 -29.63 -0.14
N ARG A 310 2.48 -28.59 -0.76
CA ARG A 310 3.57 -28.70 -1.73
C ARG A 310 4.73 -27.80 -1.31
N VAL A 311 5.89 -28.38 -1.12
CA VAL A 311 7.14 -27.66 -0.83
C VAL A 311 7.82 -27.27 -2.14
N ASP A 312 8.02 -25.99 -2.39
CA ASP A 312 8.75 -25.50 -3.56
C ASP A 312 10.26 -25.52 -3.35
N ASN A 313 10.83 -26.72 -3.31
CA ASN A 313 12.28 -26.95 -3.21
C ASN A 313 13.03 -26.86 -4.55
N THR A 314 12.30 -26.51 -5.63
CA THR A 314 12.81 -26.55 -7.01
C THR A 314 12.93 -25.16 -7.61
N THR A 315 11.93 -24.29 -7.40
CA THR A 315 11.82 -23.03 -8.13
C THR A 315 12.26 -21.80 -7.33
N THR A 316 12.24 -21.86 -6.00
CA THR A 316 12.56 -20.72 -5.11
C THR A 316 13.76 -21.00 -4.21
N ASP A 317 14.97 -20.62 -4.63
CA ASP A 317 16.22 -20.85 -3.86
C ASP A 317 16.87 -19.52 -3.41
N ILE A 318 16.13 -18.74 -2.62
CA ILE A 318 16.63 -17.45 -2.10
C ILE A 318 16.58 -17.32 -0.57
N SER A 319 15.98 -18.28 0.12
CA SER A 319 16.01 -18.44 1.57
C SER A 319 16.66 -19.80 1.92
N ASP A 320 16.99 -20.00 3.18
CA ASP A 320 17.32 -21.31 3.73
C ASP A 320 16.08 -22.15 4.04
N HIS A 321 14.89 -21.56 4.00
CA HIS A 321 13.61 -22.27 3.99
C HIS A 321 12.96 -22.27 2.60
N TRP A 322 12.25 -23.34 2.30
CA TRP A 322 11.44 -23.50 1.09
C TRP A 322 10.02 -22.95 1.33
N PRO A 323 9.42 -22.24 0.36
CA PRO A 323 8.00 -21.91 0.43
C PRO A 323 7.15 -23.18 0.47
N VAL A 324 6.16 -23.23 1.36
CA VAL A 324 5.21 -24.34 1.45
C VAL A 324 3.81 -23.84 1.11
N PHE A 325 3.19 -24.44 0.11
CA PHE A 325 1.85 -24.09 -0.36
C PHE A 325 0.84 -25.12 0.11
N LEU A 326 -0.33 -24.68 0.58
CA LEU A 326 -1.49 -25.52 0.85
C LEU A 326 -2.58 -25.18 -0.16
N PRO A 327 -2.76 -25.97 -1.23
CA PRO A 327 -3.81 -25.71 -2.21
C PRO A 327 -5.20 -25.98 -1.61
N HIS A 328 -6.17 -25.13 -1.92
CA HIS A 328 -7.55 -25.28 -1.48
C HIS A 328 -8.50 -25.40 -2.69
N THR A 329 -9.48 -26.29 -2.59
CA THR A 329 -10.35 -26.70 -3.71
C THR A 329 -11.38 -25.64 -4.09
N LYS A 330 -11.82 -24.83 -3.11
CA LYS A 330 -12.74 -23.71 -3.38
C LYS A 330 -12.00 -22.56 -4.05
N THR A 331 -12.22 -22.45 -5.35
CA THR A 331 -11.78 -21.30 -6.13
C THR A 331 -12.80 -20.19 -5.97
N LEU A 332 -12.42 -19.08 -5.34
CA LEU A 332 -13.20 -17.86 -5.41
C LEU A 332 -13.06 -17.28 -6.81
N THR A 333 -14.11 -17.42 -7.63
CA THR A 333 -14.30 -16.65 -8.84
C THR A 333 -15.06 -15.37 -8.50
N LYS A 334 -14.47 -14.49 -7.69
CA LYS A 334 -14.93 -13.10 -7.69
C LYS A 334 -14.26 -12.43 -8.88
N THR A 335 -15.05 -12.01 -9.86
CA THR A 335 -14.62 -10.95 -10.77
C THR A 335 -14.09 -9.84 -9.86
N PRO A 336 -12.80 -9.46 -9.94
CA PRO A 336 -12.35 -8.29 -9.21
C PRO A 336 -13.35 -7.20 -9.58
N PRO A 337 -13.97 -6.50 -8.60
CA PRO A 337 -14.96 -5.53 -8.95
C PRO A 337 -14.27 -4.60 -9.94
N THR A 338 -14.76 -4.60 -11.18
CA THR A 338 -14.43 -3.61 -12.20
C THR A 338 -15.10 -2.30 -11.78
N ARG A 339 -14.96 -1.94 -10.50
CA ARG A 339 -15.50 -0.76 -9.91
C ARG A 339 -14.80 0.37 -10.61
N LYS A 340 -15.56 1.06 -11.45
CA LYS A 340 -15.11 2.28 -12.07
C LYS A 340 -14.76 3.22 -10.92
N VAL A 341 -13.56 3.79 -10.97
CA VAL A 341 -13.10 4.74 -9.97
C VAL A 341 -12.99 6.09 -10.64
N TRP A 342 -13.48 7.11 -9.95
CA TRP A 342 -13.28 8.49 -10.34
C TRP A 342 -11.80 8.82 -10.37
N ASN A 343 -11.31 9.21 -11.54
CA ASN A 343 -9.94 9.66 -11.71
C ASN A 343 -9.81 11.08 -11.15
N GLN A 344 -9.54 11.18 -9.85
CA GLN A 344 -9.36 12.43 -9.12
C GLN A 344 -8.37 13.40 -9.80
N LYS A 345 -7.33 12.87 -10.47
CA LYS A 345 -6.37 13.70 -11.20
C LYS A 345 -7.04 14.36 -12.40
N LEU A 346 -7.82 13.63 -13.18
CA LEU A 346 -8.56 14.21 -14.31
C LEU A 346 -9.69 15.12 -13.82
N LEU A 347 -10.40 14.77 -12.74
CA LEU A 347 -11.41 15.64 -12.14
C LEU A 347 -10.84 17.02 -11.75
N SER A 348 -9.63 17.09 -11.22
CA SER A 348 -8.98 18.37 -10.90
C SER A 348 -8.73 19.26 -12.14
N GLY A 349 -8.51 18.66 -13.32
CA GLY A 349 -8.29 19.40 -14.58
C GLY A 349 -9.55 19.61 -15.44
N HIS A 350 -10.50 18.68 -15.36
CA HIS A 350 -11.64 18.55 -16.29
C HIS A 350 -12.99 18.51 -15.58
N GLY A 351 -13.05 18.64 -14.26
CA GLY A 351 -14.29 18.60 -13.48
C GLY A 351 -15.30 19.68 -13.88
N ILE A 352 -14.84 20.78 -14.48
CA ILE A 352 -15.75 21.79 -15.05
C ILE A 352 -16.54 21.26 -16.26
N ASN A 353 -15.98 20.34 -17.04
CA ASN A 353 -16.70 19.71 -18.15
C ASN A 353 -17.79 18.77 -17.64
N LEU A 354 -17.53 18.11 -16.50
CA LEU A 354 -18.55 17.33 -15.78
C LEU A 354 -19.66 18.25 -15.27
N ALA A 355 -19.32 19.34 -14.58
CA ALA A 355 -20.29 20.27 -14.00
C ALA A 355 -21.14 21.02 -15.06
N LEU A 356 -20.61 21.27 -16.26
CA LEU A 356 -21.30 21.97 -17.35
C LEU A 356 -21.95 21.01 -18.37
N SER A 357 -22.11 19.73 -18.02
CA SER A 357 -22.77 18.78 -18.91
C SER A 357 -24.26 19.09 -19.04
N HIS A 358 -24.79 19.07 -20.27
CA HIS A 358 -26.23 19.16 -20.53
C HIS A 358 -27.01 17.97 -19.92
N LYS A 359 -26.33 16.91 -19.50
CA LYS A 359 -26.96 15.75 -18.86
C LYS A 359 -27.58 16.10 -17.51
N TRP A 360 -27.22 17.22 -16.88
CA TRP A 360 -27.84 17.67 -15.63
C TRP A 360 -29.27 18.17 -15.81
N ASP A 361 -29.69 18.45 -17.05
CA ASP A 361 -31.04 18.96 -17.36
C ASP A 361 -32.16 17.96 -17.02
N CYS A 362 -31.82 16.68 -16.80
CA CYS A 362 -32.79 15.67 -16.35
C CYS A 362 -33.17 15.78 -14.87
N LEU A 363 -32.43 16.56 -14.07
CA LEU A 363 -32.72 16.75 -12.65
C LEU A 363 -33.78 17.85 -12.50
N LYS A 364 -34.88 17.50 -11.81
CA LYS A 364 -35.89 18.49 -11.42
C LYS A 364 -35.27 19.52 -10.48
N THR A 365 -35.65 20.78 -10.64
CA THR A 365 -35.22 21.90 -9.78
C THR A 365 -36.32 22.37 -8.82
N GLU A 366 -37.45 21.67 -8.82
CA GLU A 366 -38.60 21.93 -7.95
C GLU A 366 -38.37 21.41 -6.53
N GLU A 367 -39.17 21.89 -5.58
CA GLU A 367 -39.10 21.45 -4.17
C GLU A 367 -39.41 19.96 -4.04
N ILE A 368 -38.51 19.22 -3.39
CA ILE A 368 -38.70 17.82 -3.04
C ILE A 368 -39.54 17.78 -1.76
N THR A 369 -40.72 17.19 -1.84
CA THR A 369 -41.71 17.23 -0.74
C THR A 369 -41.89 15.92 -0.01
N SER A 370 -41.30 14.82 -0.53
CA SER A 370 -41.36 13.51 0.10
C SER A 370 -40.01 12.77 0.08
N GLN A 371 -39.85 11.80 0.98
CA GLN A 371 -38.67 10.93 1.03
C GLN A 371 -38.53 10.09 -0.24
N GLN A 372 -39.63 9.63 -0.82
CA GLN A 372 -39.61 8.85 -2.06
C GLN A 372 -39.06 9.68 -3.22
N GLU A 373 -39.52 10.93 -3.36
CA GLU A 373 -39.00 11.86 -4.37
C GLU A 373 -37.51 12.15 -4.17
N LEU A 374 -37.06 12.23 -2.90
CA LEU A 374 -35.64 12.41 -2.57
C LEU A 374 -34.80 11.21 -3.03
N ASP A 375 -35.26 9.99 -2.75
CA ASP A 375 -34.56 8.76 -3.12
C ASP A 375 -34.49 8.57 -4.63
N GLU A 376 -35.58 8.88 -5.35
CA GLU A 376 -35.64 8.87 -6.80
C GLU A 376 -34.70 9.93 -7.42
N ALA A 377 -34.70 11.15 -6.88
CA ALA A 377 -33.80 12.22 -7.32
C ALA A 377 -32.33 11.88 -7.05
N ALA A 378 -32.01 11.28 -5.90
CA ALA A 378 -30.67 10.82 -5.56
C ALA A 378 -30.19 9.70 -6.49
N ALA A 379 -31.05 8.73 -6.79
CA ALA A 379 -30.75 7.64 -7.73
C ALA A 379 -30.50 8.18 -9.15
N LEU A 380 -31.33 9.12 -9.61
CA LEU A 380 -31.15 9.78 -10.90
C LEU A 380 -29.86 10.60 -10.93
N TRP A 381 -29.55 11.33 -9.85
CA TRP A 381 -28.29 12.08 -9.73
C TRP A 381 -27.07 11.19 -9.83
N VAL A 382 -27.03 10.07 -9.09
CA VAL A 382 -25.91 9.10 -9.14
C VAL A 382 -25.77 8.50 -10.53
N THR A 383 -26.88 8.16 -11.17
CA THR A 383 -26.90 7.58 -12.52
C THR A 383 -26.36 8.56 -13.55
N THR A 384 -26.87 9.80 -13.56
CA THR A 384 -26.43 10.88 -14.44
C THR A 384 -24.96 11.25 -14.21
N LEU A 385 -24.53 11.33 -12.94
CA LEU A 385 -23.14 11.60 -12.58
C LEU A 385 -22.21 10.52 -13.14
N ASN A 386 -22.54 9.24 -12.95
CA ASN A 386 -21.71 8.13 -13.41
C ASN A 386 -21.67 8.06 -14.94
N GLN A 387 -22.82 8.16 -15.62
CA GLN A 387 -22.89 8.15 -17.08
C GLN A 387 -22.07 9.29 -17.69
N THR A 388 -22.25 10.51 -17.19
CA THR A 388 -21.48 11.68 -17.65
C THR A 388 -19.99 11.51 -17.35
N GLY A 389 -19.65 10.96 -16.18
CA GLY A 389 -18.29 10.63 -15.82
C GLY A 389 -17.63 9.65 -16.80
N GLU A 390 -18.36 8.65 -17.26
CA GLU A 390 -17.87 7.64 -18.21
C GLU A 390 -17.67 8.20 -19.62
N GLU A 391 -18.65 8.97 -20.11
CA GLU A 391 -18.58 9.68 -21.39
C GLU A 391 -17.38 10.63 -21.43
N LEU A 392 -17.15 11.36 -20.34
CA LEU A 392 -16.00 12.24 -20.17
C LEU A 392 -14.70 11.50 -19.79
N HIS A 393 -14.74 10.18 -19.64
CA HIS A 393 -13.60 9.35 -19.24
C HIS A 393 -12.96 9.74 -17.90
N LEU A 394 -13.75 10.39 -17.03
CA LEU A 394 -13.42 10.75 -15.66
C LEU A 394 -13.74 9.60 -14.70
N LEU A 395 -14.73 8.78 -15.03
CA LEU A 395 -15.08 7.54 -14.35
C LEU A 395 -14.68 6.37 -15.25
N ALA A 396 -13.69 5.59 -14.84
CA ALA A 396 -13.23 4.44 -15.62
C ALA A 396 -12.68 3.35 -14.69
N ILE A 397 -12.60 2.12 -15.21
CA ILE A 397 -11.83 1.07 -14.54
C ILE A 397 -10.37 1.55 -14.52
N PRO A 398 -9.74 1.69 -13.34
CA PRO A 398 -8.35 2.08 -13.26
C PRO A 398 -7.51 1.16 -14.13
N ARG A 399 -6.65 1.74 -14.98
CA ARG A 399 -5.62 0.93 -15.63
C ARG A 399 -4.83 0.26 -14.53
N GLU A 400 -4.72 -1.07 -14.59
CA GLU A 400 -3.87 -1.83 -13.70
C GLU A 400 -2.50 -1.13 -13.72
N ARG A 401 -2.09 -0.60 -12.56
CA ARG A 401 -0.74 -0.04 -12.46
C ARG A 401 0.17 -1.18 -12.84
N GLN A 402 0.94 -1.04 -13.91
CA GLN A 402 1.96 -2.01 -14.28
C GLN A 402 2.75 -2.32 -13.01
N GLN A 403 2.46 -3.46 -12.39
CA GLN A 403 3.31 -3.98 -11.35
C GLN A 403 4.66 -4.15 -12.04
N LEU A 404 5.70 -3.62 -11.42
CA LEU A 404 7.07 -3.80 -11.93
C LEU A 404 7.35 -5.31 -11.89
N SER A 405 7.12 -5.97 -13.02
CA SER A 405 7.61 -7.31 -13.27
C SER A 405 9.13 -7.25 -13.29
N PHE A 406 9.77 -8.36 -12.93
CA PHE A 406 11.20 -8.50 -13.12
C PHE A 406 11.59 -8.11 -14.55
N ASP A 407 12.74 -7.44 -14.69
CA ASP A 407 13.31 -7.21 -16.01
C ASP A 407 13.75 -8.54 -16.65
N ARG A 408 13.88 -8.55 -17.98
CA ARG A 408 14.23 -9.77 -18.75
C ARG A 408 15.52 -10.41 -18.25
N THR A 409 16.50 -9.60 -17.85
CA THR A 409 17.78 -10.05 -17.32
C THR A 409 17.61 -10.82 -16.01
N THR A 410 16.81 -10.29 -15.09
CA THR A 410 16.53 -10.91 -13.80
C THR A 410 15.72 -12.20 -13.97
N LEU A 411 14.70 -12.19 -14.82
CA LEU A 411 13.92 -13.39 -15.16
C LEU A 411 14.81 -14.50 -15.75
N ASN A 412 15.70 -14.14 -16.67
CA ASN A 412 16.63 -15.10 -17.26
C ASN A 412 17.56 -15.73 -16.21
N ALA A 413 18.06 -14.93 -15.25
CA ALA A 413 18.90 -15.43 -14.18
C ALA A 413 18.13 -16.40 -13.26
N ILE A 414 16.89 -16.05 -12.91
CA ILE A 414 15.98 -16.91 -12.12
C ILE A 414 15.74 -18.23 -12.86
N ASN A 415 15.35 -18.18 -14.14
CA ASN A 415 15.05 -19.39 -14.93
C ASN A 415 16.27 -20.30 -15.08
N LYS A 416 17.47 -19.73 -15.27
CA LYS A 416 18.72 -20.51 -15.29
C LYS A 416 18.98 -21.21 -13.96
N SER A 417 18.70 -20.55 -12.83
CA SER A 417 18.80 -21.18 -11.50
C SER A 417 17.81 -22.33 -11.36
N LYS A 418 16.55 -22.16 -11.80
CA LYS A 418 15.52 -23.22 -11.78
C LYS A 418 15.95 -24.44 -12.60
N LEU A 419 16.47 -24.23 -13.81
CA LEU A 419 16.95 -25.31 -14.68
C LEU A 419 18.16 -26.04 -14.07
N ALA A 420 19.13 -25.30 -13.51
CA ALA A 420 20.28 -25.90 -12.85
C ALA A 420 19.88 -26.77 -11.65
N ARG A 421 18.87 -26.33 -10.88
CA ARG A 421 18.33 -27.09 -9.74
C ARG A 421 17.63 -28.38 -10.18
N LYS A 422 16.78 -28.32 -11.21
CA LYS A 422 16.18 -29.54 -11.80
C LYS A 422 17.25 -30.53 -12.26
N ALA A 423 18.28 -30.04 -12.95
CA ALA A 423 19.39 -30.88 -13.40
C ALA A 423 20.18 -31.50 -12.23
N TYR A 424 20.34 -30.77 -11.11
CA TYR A 424 20.97 -31.30 -9.91
C TYR A 424 20.11 -32.38 -9.23
N LEU A 425 18.81 -32.15 -9.07
CA LEU A 425 17.89 -33.13 -8.47
C LEU A 425 17.83 -34.42 -9.31
N LEU A 426 17.80 -34.31 -10.64
CA LEU A 426 17.89 -35.47 -11.54
C LEU A 426 19.22 -36.23 -11.38
N ALA A 427 20.35 -35.53 -11.26
CA ALA A 427 21.64 -36.17 -11.02
C ALA A 427 21.72 -36.89 -9.66
N GLN A 428 21.04 -36.37 -8.63
CA GLN A 428 20.96 -37.07 -7.34
C GLN A 428 20.21 -38.40 -7.45
N GLN A 429 19.18 -38.47 -8.31
CA GLN A 429 18.42 -39.70 -8.54
C GLN A 429 19.22 -40.77 -9.29
N THR A 430 20.22 -40.39 -10.09
CA THR A 430 21.06 -41.36 -10.81
C THR A 430 22.15 -42.00 -9.95
N GLY A 431 22.42 -41.47 -8.76
CA GLY A 431 23.49 -41.96 -7.87
C GLY A 431 24.93 -41.68 -8.35
N ASP A 432 25.09 -40.99 -9.48
CA ASP A 432 26.40 -40.64 -10.05
C ASP A 432 26.99 -39.45 -9.27
N LEU A 433 27.94 -39.76 -8.39
CA LEU A 433 28.58 -38.77 -7.51
C LEU A 433 29.38 -37.70 -8.30
N PRO A 434 30.27 -38.04 -9.25
CA PRO A 434 30.92 -37.07 -10.12
C PRO A 434 29.93 -36.12 -10.83
N LEU A 435 28.87 -36.66 -11.44
CA LEU A 435 27.86 -35.85 -12.11
C LEU A 435 27.13 -34.93 -11.12
N THR A 436 26.76 -35.46 -9.95
CA THR A 436 26.08 -34.71 -8.88
C THR A 436 26.94 -33.53 -8.40
N LEU A 437 28.24 -33.76 -8.16
CA LEU A 437 29.18 -32.71 -7.75
C LEU A 437 29.35 -31.64 -8.84
N ARG A 438 29.45 -32.04 -10.11
CA ARG A 438 29.52 -31.09 -11.23
C ARG A 438 28.25 -30.25 -11.34
N LYS A 439 27.07 -30.89 -11.30
CA LYS A 439 25.78 -30.19 -11.36
C LYS A 439 25.58 -29.27 -10.16
N ARG A 440 26.09 -29.64 -8.99
CA ARG A 440 26.11 -28.79 -7.79
C ARG A 440 26.89 -27.49 -8.02
N GLY A 441 28.10 -27.54 -8.57
CA GLY A 441 28.87 -26.33 -8.89
C GLY A 441 28.13 -25.39 -9.85
N HIS A 442 27.44 -25.95 -10.85
CA HIS A 442 26.59 -25.16 -11.75
C HIS A 442 25.37 -24.54 -11.06
N LEU A 443 24.71 -25.30 -10.17
CA LEU A 443 23.61 -24.81 -9.35
C LEU A 443 24.04 -23.63 -8.47
N ASP A 444 25.14 -23.76 -7.73
CA ASP A 444 25.63 -22.71 -6.84
C ASP A 444 25.93 -21.42 -7.61
N ALA A 445 26.61 -21.53 -8.77
CA ALA A 445 26.91 -20.39 -9.62
C ALA A 445 25.65 -19.74 -10.22
N ALA A 446 24.63 -20.52 -10.59
CA ALA A 446 23.37 -20.02 -11.13
C ALA A 446 22.49 -19.38 -10.05
N ALA A 447 22.40 -19.99 -8.87
CA ALA A 447 21.66 -19.49 -7.72
C ALA A 447 22.23 -18.17 -7.21
N ASN A 448 23.56 -18.06 -7.09
CA ASN A 448 24.21 -16.81 -6.69
C ASN A 448 23.96 -15.68 -7.70
N ARG A 449 23.99 -15.98 -9.00
CA ARG A 449 23.65 -15.02 -10.07
C ARG A 449 22.19 -14.55 -9.95
N ALA A 450 21.25 -15.47 -9.71
CA ALA A 450 19.84 -15.14 -9.53
C ALA A 450 19.62 -14.25 -8.28
N LYS A 451 20.19 -14.63 -7.13
CA LYS A 451 20.14 -13.85 -5.87
C LYS A 451 20.67 -12.42 -6.08
N LEU A 452 21.80 -12.27 -6.75
CA LEU A 452 22.40 -10.96 -7.04
C LEU A 452 21.52 -10.14 -7.99
N ALA A 453 20.96 -10.75 -9.04
CA ALA A 453 20.05 -10.07 -9.97
C ALA A 453 18.79 -9.56 -9.27
N ILE A 454 18.17 -10.39 -8.42
CA ILE A 454 17.00 -10.00 -7.61
C ILE A 454 17.36 -8.84 -6.68
N LYS A 455 18.50 -8.89 -6.00
CA LYS A 455 18.98 -7.80 -5.13
C LYS A 455 19.18 -6.49 -5.89
N LYS A 456 19.82 -6.53 -7.07
CA LYS A 456 20.02 -5.35 -7.94
C LYS A 456 18.68 -4.79 -8.42
N PHE A 457 17.74 -5.65 -8.81
CA PHE A 457 16.40 -5.24 -9.22
C PHE A 457 15.63 -4.56 -8.06
N ALA A 458 15.71 -5.11 -6.84
CA ALA A 458 15.10 -4.53 -5.65
C ALA A 458 15.67 -3.14 -5.35
N GLN A 459 17.00 -2.98 -5.42
CA GLN A 459 17.68 -1.69 -5.22
C GLN A 459 17.26 -0.66 -6.28
N LYS A 460 17.25 -1.03 -7.56
CA LYS A 460 16.81 -0.17 -8.66
C LYS A 460 15.36 0.28 -8.47
N THR A 461 14.47 -0.65 -8.10
CA THR A 461 13.06 -0.34 -7.83
C THR A 461 12.89 0.61 -6.65
N LYS A 462 13.67 0.42 -5.58
CA LYS A 462 13.70 1.32 -4.41
C LYS A 462 14.17 2.72 -4.82
N LEU A 463 15.23 2.81 -5.62
CA LEU A 463 15.76 4.09 -6.11
C LEU A 463 14.74 4.84 -6.97
N LEU A 464 14.08 4.17 -7.92
CA LEU A 464 13.04 4.77 -8.76
C LEU A 464 11.86 5.29 -7.92
N LYS A 465 11.45 4.55 -6.89
CA LYS A 465 10.43 5.01 -5.93
C LYS A 465 10.89 6.24 -5.16
N ALA A 466 12.13 6.25 -4.65
CA ALA A 466 12.68 7.37 -3.91
C ALA A 466 12.79 8.63 -4.78
N GLN A 467 13.27 8.51 -6.02
CA GLN A 467 13.34 9.60 -6.98
C GLN A 467 11.94 10.20 -7.25
N ARG A 468 10.93 9.35 -7.41
CA ARG A 468 9.54 9.79 -7.58
C ARG A 468 8.97 10.47 -6.33
N LEU A 469 9.28 9.99 -5.13
CA LEU A 469 8.85 10.65 -3.90
C LEU A 469 9.51 12.02 -3.74
N ASN A 470 10.82 12.09 -3.99
CA ASN A 470 11.57 13.35 -3.94
C ASN A 470 11.05 14.35 -4.96
N SER A 471 10.69 13.93 -6.18
CA SER A 471 10.10 14.84 -7.17
C SER A 471 8.76 15.42 -6.68
N LEU A 472 7.91 14.62 -6.02
CA LEU A 472 6.65 15.12 -5.47
C LEU A 472 6.85 16.13 -4.34
N LEU A 473 7.86 15.91 -3.48
CA LEU A 473 8.22 16.87 -2.42
C LEU A 473 8.73 18.18 -3.02
N VAL A 474 9.63 18.12 -3.99
CA VAL A 474 10.15 19.31 -4.71
C VAL A 474 9.04 20.05 -5.46
N GLU A 475 8.05 19.32 -5.99
CA GLU A 475 6.91 19.91 -6.68
C GLU A 475 5.79 20.43 -5.76
N ASN A 476 5.98 20.35 -4.43
CA ASN A 476 5.00 20.68 -3.39
C ASN A 476 3.66 19.95 -3.54
N GLU A 477 3.71 18.68 -3.96
CA GLU A 477 2.54 17.81 -4.15
C GLU A 477 2.31 16.94 -2.90
N ALA A 478 2.16 17.57 -1.73
CA ALA A 478 2.04 16.90 -0.43
C ALA A 478 0.95 15.81 -0.41
N ALA A 479 -0.21 16.06 -1.02
CA ALA A 479 -1.30 15.07 -1.10
C ALA A 479 -0.92 13.81 -1.89
N ASP A 480 -0.23 13.96 -3.03
CA ASP A 480 0.22 12.83 -3.83
C ASP A 480 1.41 12.10 -3.17
N PHE A 481 2.28 12.84 -2.46
CA PHE A 481 3.33 12.27 -1.61
C PHE A 481 2.71 11.36 -0.54
N HIS A 482 1.78 11.87 0.27
CA HIS A 482 1.10 11.10 1.31
C HIS A 482 0.36 9.88 0.74
N LYS A 483 -0.28 10.02 -0.43
CA LYS A 483 -0.93 8.92 -1.12
C LYS A 483 0.04 7.80 -1.51
N ILE A 484 1.23 8.13 -2.02
CA ILE A 484 2.23 7.10 -2.36
C ILE A 484 2.76 6.40 -1.11
N ILE A 485 2.94 7.13 0.00
CA ILE A 485 3.35 6.55 1.28
C ILE A 485 2.27 5.60 1.83
N GLN A 486 1.00 6.03 1.85
CA GLN A 486 -0.13 5.18 2.26
C GLN A 486 -0.20 3.89 1.42
N GLN A 487 -0.06 4.01 0.09
CA GLN A 487 -0.05 2.85 -0.81
C GLN A 487 1.15 1.93 -0.56
N ALA A 488 2.31 2.46 -0.20
CA ALA A 488 3.48 1.66 0.15
C ALA A 488 3.28 0.87 1.44
N GLN A 489 2.42 1.35 2.34
CA GLN A 489 2.04 0.72 3.60
C GLN A 489 0.83 -0.22 3.47
N SER A 490 0.36 -0.52 2.26
CA SER A 490 -0.92 -1.23 2.04
C SER A 490 -2.15 -0.54 2.66
N LYS A 491 -2.04 0.74 3.07
CA LYS A 491 -3.18 1.60 3.42
C LYS A 491 -3.84 2.10 2.15
N ASN A 492 -4.33 1.18 1.32
CA ASN A 492 -5.19 1.55 0.21
C ASN A 492 -6.54 1.96 0.80
N THR A 493 -6.86 3.24 0.72
CA THR A 493 -8.18 3.80 1.02
C THR A 493 -9.31 3.29 0.10
N GLY A 494 -9.01 2.34 -0.79
CA GLY A 494 -10.00 1.65 -1.60
C GLY A 494 -10.58 0.48 -0.82
N ALA A 495 -11.64 0.75 -0.06
CA ALA A 495 -12.39 -0.21 0.74
C ALA A 495 -11.65 -0.77 1.96
N GLN A 496 -11.19 0.09 2.88
CA GLN A 496 -11.50 -0.24 4.27
C GLN A 496 -13.02 -0.23 4.36
N GLY A 497 -13.60 -1.42 4.16
CA GLY A 497 -14.98 -1.69 4.50
C GLY A 497 -15.19 -1.18 5.90
N ILE A 498 -16.32 -0.50 6.08
CA ILE A 498 -16.86 -0.03 7.34
C ILE A 498 -16.47 -1.01 8.45
N GLU A 499 -15.43 -0.67 9.21
CA GLU A 499 -14.82 -1.58 10.19
C GLU A 499 -15.80 -1.75 11.35
N PRO A 500 -16.05 -3.00 11.81
CA PRO A 500 -16.86 -3.25 12.99
C PRO A 500 -16.42 -2.37 14.14
N CYS A 501 -17.38 -1.69 14.77
CA CYS A 501 -17.11 -0.81 15.90
C CYS A 501 -18.08 -1.13 17.04
N PHE A 502 -17.67 -0.86 18.28
CA PHE A 502 -18.58 -0.92 19.39
C PHE A 502 -19.57 0.24 19.32
N ASN A 503 -20.85 -0.05 19.52
CA ASN A 503 -21.86 0.98 19.68
C ASN A 503 -21.85 1.55 21.11
N SER A 504 -22.72 2.52 21.36
CA SER A 504 -22.92 3.17 22.66
C SER A 504 -23.21 2.19 23.82
N SER A 505 -23.71 0.99 23.51
CA SER A 505 -23.98 -0.09 24.47
C SER A 505 -22.86 -1.13 24.58
N ASN A 506 -21.65 -0.85 24.09
CA ASN A 506 -20.50 -1.77 24.06
C ASN A 506 -20.75 -3.09 23.30
N ARG A 507 -21.69 -3.12 22.37
CA ARG A 507 -21.92 -4.26 21.47
C ARG A 507 -21.19 -4.05 20.15
N LEU A 508 -20.51 -5.08 19.66
CA LEU A 508 -19.78 -5.02 18.39
C LEU A 508 -20.79 -4.95 17.23
N ALA A 509 -20.89 -3.79 16.60
CA ALA A 509 -21.64 -3.63 15.36
C ALA A 509 -20.85 -4.24 14.21
N THR A 510 -21.45 -5.20 13.49
CA THR A 510 -20.78 -5.97 12.42
C THR A 510 -21.46 -5.81 11.06
N THR A 511 -22.69 -5.30 11.03
CA THR A 511 -23.40 -4.99 9.78
C THR A 511 -23.12 -3.55 9.36
N THR A 512 -23.15 -3.28 8.05
CA THR A 512 -22.91 -1.93 7.49
C THR A 512 -23.84 -0.87 8.10
N SER A 513 -25.11 -1.21 8.33
CA SER A 513 -26.10 -0.30 8.91
C SER A 513 -25.76 0.03 10.36
N ASP A 514 -25.50 -0.98 11.18
CA ASP A 514 -25.22 -0.80 12.61
C ASP A 514 -23.91 -0.05 12.85
N ILE A 515 -22.91 -0.26 11.99
CA ILE A 515 -21.64 0.45 12.10
C ILE A 515 -21.78 1.93 11.72
N LEU A 516 -22.56 2.24 10.68
CA LEU A 516 -22.83 3.63 10.31
C LEU A 516 -23.62 4.35 11.41
N GLN A 517 -24.60 3.67 12.00
CA GLN A 517 -25.38 4.15 13.13
C GLN A 517 -24.49 4.43 14.35
N ALA A 518 -23.66 3.46 14.75
CA ALA A 518 -22.73 3.60 15.87
C ALA A 518 -21.73 4.75 15.67
N ARG A 519 -21.24 4.95 14.44
CA ARG A 519 -20.35 6.06 14.09
C ARG A 519 -21.06 7.41 14.12
N ALA A 520 -22.32 7.45 13.68
CA ALA A 520 -23.14 8.66 13.74
C ALA A 520 -23.41 9.08 15.18
N GLU A 521 -23.77 8.13 16.06
CA GLU A 521 -23.97 8.35 17.50
C GLU A 521 -22.71 8.83 18.20
N TYR A 522 -21.57 8.17 17.94
CA TYR A 522 -20.27 8.58 18.45
C TYR A 522 -19.92 10.02 18.02
N SER A 523 -20.10 10.33 16.73
CA SER A 523 -19.82 11.67 16.20
C SER A 523 -20.76 12.74 16.75
N ALA A 524 -22.04 12.40 16.97
CA ALA A 524 -23.01 13.28 17.60
C ALA A 524 -22.64 13.56 19.07
N THR A 525 -22.16 12.55 19.79
CA THR A 525 -21.67 12.69 21.18
C THR A 525 -20.44 13.58 21.24
N LEU A 526 -19.51 13.41 20.29
CA LEU A 526 -18.31 14.23 20.17
C LEU A 526 -18.63 15.69 19.78
N ALA A 527 -19.63 15.88 18.93
CA ALA A 527 -20.11 17.20 18.53
C ALA A 527 -20.88 17.91 19.65
N ALA A 528 -21.55 17.14 20.51
CA ALA A 528 -22.31 17.61 21.66
C ALA A 528 -21.46 17.81 22.92
N ASP A 529 -20.15 17.51 22.88
CA ASP A 529 -19.21 17.60 24.01
C ASP A 529 -19.37 18.93 24.78
N PRO A 530 -20.04 18.91 25.95
CA PRO A 530 -20.36 20.11 26.71
C PRO A 530 -19.15 20.66 27.46
N THR A 531 -18.05 19.91 27.50
CA THR A 531 -16.84 20.24 28.26
C THR A 531 -15.81 21.01 27.45
N THR A 532 -15.98 21.11 26.12
CA THR A 532 -15.02 21.67 25.15
C THR A 532 -13.64 20.99 25.12
N ILE A 533 -13.45 19.89 25.85
CA ILE A 533 -12.17 19.15 25.97
C ILE A 533 -11.70 18.65 24.61
N SER A 534 -12.61 18.25 23.72
CA SER A 534 -12.28 17.82 22.35
C SER A 534 -11.69 18.92 21.46
N ARG A 535 -11.79 20.19 21.86
CA ARG A 535 -11.25 21.35 21.13
C ARG A 535 -9.96 21.93 21.71
N ASP A 536 -9.52 21.46 22.89
CA ASP A 536 -8.28 21.91 23.51
C ASP A 536 -7.08 21.09 23.01
N PRO A 537 -6.17 21.66 22.20
CA PRO A 537 -4.98 20.97 21.69
C PRO A 537 -4.09 20.37 22.80
N ASN A 538 -4.14 20.92 24.02
CA ASN A 538 -3.33 20.50 25.15
C ASN A 538 -3.85 19.21 25.83
N MET A 539 -5.10 18.83 25.57
CA MET A 539 -5.67 17.58 26.11
C MET A 539 -5.39 16.37 25.20
N TRP A 540 -4.96 16.63 23.96
CA TRP A 540 -4.55 15.59 23.00
C TRP A 540 -3.07 15.22 23.07
N THR A 541 -2.29 15.91 23.91
CA THR A 541 -0.91 15.54 24.18
C THR A 541 -0.87 14.42 25.21
N HIS A 542 -1.12 13.19 24.77
CA HIS A 542 -0.77 12.02 25.56
C HIS A 542 0.59 11.47 25.11
N LEU A 543 1.54 11.52 26.07
CA LEU A 543 2.83 10.80 26.21
C LEU A 543 4.00 11.37 25.38
N THR A 544 5.06 11.97 25.92
CA THR A 544 5.63 12.12 27.29
C THR A 544 6.18 13.57 27.43
N PRO A 545 6.38 14.12 28.64
CA PRO A 545 7.05 15.41 28.77
C PRO A 545 8.44 15.32 28.12
N ALA A 546 8.73 16.27 27.21
CA ALA A 546 10.06 16.44 26.68
C ALA A 546 11.04 16.63 27.86
N PRO A 547 12.26 16.06 27.81
CA PRO A 547 13.29 16.50 28.73
C PRO A 547 13.41 18.02 28.63
N PRO A 548 13.76 18.71 29.74
CA PRO A 548 13.92 20.16 29.73
C PRO A 548 14.83 20.55 28.55
N PRO A 549 14.55 21.69 27.88
CA PRO A 549 15.26 22.07 26.67
C PRO A 549 16.76 22.00 26.94
N GLN A 550 17.43 21.02 26.30
CA GLN A 550 18.87 21.11 26.14
C GLN A 550 19.09 22.39 25.35
N GLU A 551 19.89 23.29 25.89
CA GLU A 551 20.35 24.46 25.17
C GLU A 551 20.80 24.02 23.78
N PRO A 552 20.38 24.72 22.71
CA PRO A 552 20.90 24.42 21.39
C PRO A 552 22.42 24.45 21.48
N LEU A 553 23.07 23.38 21.01
CA LEU A 553 24.52 23.36 20.82
C LEU A 553 24.88 24.60 20.00
N HIS A 554 25.36 25.62 20.70
CA HIS A 554 25.95 26.80 20.10
C HIS A 554 27.23 26.32 19.43
N ILE A 555 27.14 26.02 18.13
CA ILE A 555 28.31 26.04 17.28
C ILE A 555 28.70 27.51 17.18
N SER A 556 29.42 27.99 18.19
CA SER A 556 30.11 29.26 18.14
C SER A 556 31.17 29.15 17.05
N ARG A 557 31.01 29.96 15.99
CA ARG A 557 32.16 30.34 15.17
C ARG A 557 33.18 30.94 16.14
N ILE A 558 34.34 30.32 16.23
CA ILE A 558 35.51 30.91 16.87
C ILE A 558 35.83 32.15 16.05
N VAL A 559 35.45 33.33 16.55
CA VAL A 559 36.11 34.58 16.22
C VAL A 559 37.14 34.74 17.32
N THR A 560 38.38 34.37 16.99
CA THR A 560 39.56 34.79 17.74
C THR A 560 39.69 36.30 17.59
N GLU A 561 39.74 37.01 18.72
CA GLU A 561 40.43 38.27 19.00
C GLU A 561 39.76 38.85 20.26
N GLY A 562 40.43 39.19 21.35
CA GLY A 562 41.83 39.31 21.68
C GLY A 562 41.90 40.00 23.05
N SER A 563 42.80 39.55 23.90
CA SER A 563 43.29 40.16 25.14
C SER A 563 44.36 39.20 25.62
N ASP A 564 45.58 39.53 25.94
CA ASP A 564 46.29 40.77 26.26
C ASP A 564 47.76 40.30 26.22
N THR A 565 48.77 41.07 25.84
CA THR A 565 49.37 42.11 26.65
C THR A 565 50.69 42.52 25.99
N GLN A 566 51.08 43.80 26.20
CA GLN A 566 52.46 44.33 26.15
C GLN A 566 53.12 44.40 24.76
N GLY A 567 53.66 45.51 24.27
CA GLY A 567 54.05 46.79 24.88
C GLY A 567 55.28 47.30 24.14
N VAL A 568 55.49 48.62 24.18
CA VAL A 568 56.73 49.37 23.86
C VAL A 568 56.94 49.79 22.39
N LEU A 569 56.53 51.04 22.10
CA LEU A 569 57.34 52.23 21.70
C LEU A 569 58.66 52.02 20.90
N PRO A 570 59.09 52.96 20.03
CA PRO A 570 59.00 54.44 20.18
C PRO A 570 58.06 55.16 19.21
#